data_AF-H2YKS7-F1
#
_entry.id   AF-H2YKS7-F1
#
_cell.length_a   1.000
_cell.length_b   1.000
_cell.length_c   1.000
_cell.angle_alpha   90.00
_cell.angle_beta   90.00
_cell.angle_gamma   90.00
#
_symmetry.space_group_name_H-M   'P 1'
#
loop_
_entity.id
_entity.type
_entity.pdbx_description
1 polymer ?
#
loop_
_entity_poly.entity_id
_entity_poly.type
_entity_poly.pdbx_seq_one_letter_code
_entity_poly.pdbx_strand_id
1 'polypeptide(L)'
;MEIEDRTETNLVAIRRTIYLAIQSSLSFEECAHKILKMEFAEKDYGEICAMIIDCCSQQRTYEKFFGLLGGRFCLLKKEFMEHFENLFREQYDAIHRLETNKLRNVAKFFAHLLHSDSLAWSVLSNIIITEDTTTSSSRIFIKIMFQEMAEYMGIAKLNERLKDPTLSPFFEGLFPRDNPKNSRFSINFFTSIGLGGVTDDLREHLKVSTIQLSQKIQAEKLAALNVDSSTSSSSDESSDSSSSSSDSDAKKKKKKKSKTSRQ
;
A
#
# COMPACT_ATOMS: atom_id res chain seq x y z
N MET A 1 21.59 -24.22 39.07
CA MET A 1 22.07 -23.65 37.80
C MET A 1 21.00 -23.89 36.78
N GLU A 2 20.36 -22.83 36.29
CA GLU A 2 19.60 -22.90 35.05
C GLU A 2 20.62 -22.73 33.91
N ILE A 3 20.41 -23.43 32.79
CA ILE A 3 21.30 -23.40 31.64
C ILE A 3 20.63 -22.53 30.57
N GLU A 4 21.15 -21.33 30.37
CA GLU A 4 20.73 -20.47 29.25
C GLU A 4 21.13 -21.12 27.92
N ASP A 5 20.17 -21.68 27.19
CA ASP A 5 20.42 -22.12 25.82
C ASP A 5 20.50 -20.91 24.88
N ARG A 6 21.71 -20.65 24.37
CA ARG A 6 22.01 -19.59 23.40
C ARG A 6 22.10 -20.10 21.95
N THR A 7 21.68 -21.33 21.69
CA THR A 7 21.85 -22.00 20.39
C THR A 7 20.60 -21.97 19.50
N GLU A 8 19.46 -21.50 20.02
CA GLU A 8 18.15 -21.44 19.33
C GLU A 8 17.67 -22.78 18.73
N THR A 9 18.28 -23.90 19.10
CA THR A 9 18.06 -25.22 18.46
C THR A 9 16.61 -25.68 18.51
N ASN A 10 15.88 -25.32 19.57
CA ASN A 10 14.45 -25.60 19.71
C ASN A 10 13.61 -24.82 18.69
N LEU A 11 13.88 -23.52 18.47
CA LEU A 11 13.20 -22.71 17.44
C LEU A 11 13.46 -23.27 16.03
N VAL A 12 14.70 -23.67 15.74
CA VAL A 12 15.06 -24.29 14.45
C VAL A 12 14.34 -25.63 14.26
N ALA A 13 14.18 -26.43 15.32
CA ALA A 13 13.42 -27.68 15.28
C ALA A 13 11.91 -27.45 15.06
N ILE A 14 11.32 -26.45 15.72
CA ILE A 14 9.92 -26.03 15.54
C ILE A 14 9.69 -25.58 14.08
N ARG A 15 10.49 -24.62 13.59
CA ARG A 15 10.42 -24.13 12.19
C ARG A 15 10.55 -25.25 11.17
N ARG A 16 11.50 -26.18 11.35
CA ARG A 16 11.67 -27.35 10.48
C ARG A 16 10.45 -28.29 10.52
N THR A 17 9.84 -28.47 11.68
CA THR A 17 8.66 -29.33 11.86
C THR A 17 7.43 -28.73 11.15
N ILE A 18 7.21 -27.42 11.30
CA ILE A 18 6.13 -26.69 10.61
C ILE A 18 6.34 -26.74 9.09
N TYR A 19 7.56 -26.48 8.60
CA TYR A 19 7.89 -26.58 7.18
C TYR A 19 7.59 -27.97 6.60
N LEU A 20 7.97 -29.04 7.30
CA LEU A 20 7.68 -30.41 6.88
C LEU A 20 6.17 -30.74 6.95
N ALA A 21 5.43 -30.19 7.92
CA ALA A 21 3.97 -30.34 8.00
C ALA A 21 3.25 -29.64 6.83
N ILE A 22 3.73 -28.46 6.42
CA ILE A 22 3.25 -27.75 5.21
C ILE A 22 3.58 -28.58 3.97
N GLN A 23 4.86 -28.89 3.74
CA GLN A 23 5.35 -29.50 2.50
C GLN A 23 4.86 -30.94 2.28
N SER A 24 4.41 -31.64 3.33
CA SER A 24 3.85 -33.00 3.27
C SER A 24 2.32 -33.06 3.22
N SER A 25 1.62 -31.92 3.07
CA SER A 25 0.15 -31.86 3.03
C SER A 25 -0.35 -31.46 1.64
N LEU A 26 -1.42 -32.10 1.19
CA LEU A 26 -2.06 -31.80 -0.10
C LEU A 26 -3.18 -30.76 0.02
N SER A 27 -3.86 -30.69 1.17
CA SER A 27 -4.90 -29.69 1.45
C SER A 27 -4.57 -28.82 2.65
N PHE A 28 -5.12 -27.60 2.68
CA PHE A 28 -4.95 -26.68 3.80
C PHE A 28 -5.63 -27.21 5.08
N GLU A 29 -6.71 -27.99 4.95
CA GLU A 29 -7.38 -28.65 6.07
C GLU A 29 -6.52 -29.76 6.68
N GLU A 30 -5.87 -30.58 5.85
CA GLU A 30 -4.92 -31.60 6.29
C GLU A 30 -3.72 -30.95 7.01
N CYS A 31 -3.19 -29.86 6.45
CA CYS A 31 -2.09 -29.11 7.04
C CYS A 31 -2.47 -28.50 8.40
N ALA A 32 -3.61 -27.81 8.48
CA ALA A 32 -4.12 -27.24 9.72
C ALA A 32 -4.33 -28.34 10.78
N HIS A 33 -4.93 -29.48 10.41
CA HIS A 33 -5.15 -30.59 11.32
C HIS A 33 -3.83 -31.23 11.81
N LYS A 34 -2.80 -31.38 10.94
CA LYS A 34 -1.46 -31.83 11.36
C LYS A 34 -0.82 -30.88 12.35
N ILE A 35 -0.85 -29.57 12.08
CA ILE A 35 -0.24 -28.54 12.95
C ILE A 35 -0.97 -28.49 14.31
N LEU A 36 -2.30 -28.54 14.33
CA LEU A 36 -3.07 -28.58 15.58
C LEU A 36 -2.76 -29.84 16.41
N LYS A 37 -2.62 -31.00 15.75
CA LYS A 37 -2.29 -32.28 16.40
C LYS A 37 -0.87 -32.33 16.99
N MET A 38 -0.01 -31.36 16.70
CA MET A 38 1.32 -31.24 17.30
C MET A 38 1.31 -30.50 18.65
N GLU A 39 0.15 -29.96 19.08
CA GLU A 39 -0.06 -29.35 20.41
C GLU A 39 1.02 -28.34 20.83
N PHE A 40 1.40 -27.46 19.89
CA PHE A 40 2.31 -26.34 20.15
C PHE A 40 1.80 -25.45 21.30
N ALA A 41 2.73 -24.94 22.12
CA ALA A 41 2.41 -23.99 23.17
C ALA A 41 2.10 -22.60 22.59
N GLU A 42 1.30 -21.82 23.32
CA GLU A 42 0.79 -20.52 22.84
C GLU A 42 1.92 -19.52 22.51
N LYS A 43 3.03 -19.58 23.24
CA LYS A 43 4.27 -18.83 22.95
C LYS A 43 4.86 -19.09 21.55
N ASP A 44 4.58 -20.25 20.95
CA ASP A 44 5.14 -20.69 19.68
C ASP A 44 4.20 -20.36 18.50
N TYR A 45 3.02 -19.78 18.75
CA TYR A 45 2.03 -19.47 17.71
C TYR A 45 2.47 -18.36 16.76
N GLY A 46 3.23 -17.38 17.25
CA GLY A 46 3.86 -16.37 16.40
C GLY A 46 4.81 -16.99 15.35
N GLU A 47 5.56 -18.02 15.75
CA GLU A 47 6.45 -18.78 14.86
C GLU A 47 5.68 -19.61 13.82
N ILE A 48 4.49 -20.14 14.17
CA ILE A 48 3.60 -20.81 13.21
C ILE A 48 3.12 -19.82 12.14
N CYS A 49 2.62 -18.64 12.56
CA CYS A 49 2.17 -17.59 11.64
C CYS A 49 3.32 -17.07 10.75
N ALA A 50 4.50 -16.85 11.34
CA ALA A 50 5.70 -16.41 10.61
C ALA A 50 6.13 -17.45 9.57
N MET A 51 6.22 -18.74 9.94
CA MET A 51 6.58 -19.82 9.02
C MET A 51 5.60 -19.98 7.85
N ILE A 52 4.29 -19.78 8.08
CA ILE A 52 3.29 -19.81 7.01
C ILE A 52 3.55 -18.68 5.99
N ILE A 53 3.83 -17.46 6.46
CA ILE A 53 4.18 -16.32 5.58
C ILE A 53 5.51 -16.56 4.87
N ASP A 54 6.54 -17.04 5.57
CA ASP A 54 7.87 -17.25 5.00
C ASP A 54 7.85 -18.34 3.91
N CYS A 55 7.11 -19.43 4.11
CA CYS A 55 6.89 -20.45 3.09
C CYS A 55 6.14 -19.87 1.88
N CYS A 56 5.08 -19.09 2.12
CA CYS A 56 4.33 -18.41 1.06
C CYS A 56 5.21 -17.44 0.26
N SER A 57 6.09 -16.69 0.93
CA SER A 57 6.99 -15.71 0.31
C SER A 57 8.04 -16.36 -0.61
N GLN A 58 8.49 -17.56 -0.27
CA GLN A 58 9.55 -18.29 -0.99
C GLN A 58 9.05 -19.05 -2.21
N GLN A 59 7.74 -19.33 -2.31
CA GLN A 59 7.19 -20.10 -3.43
C GLN A 59 7.28 -19.30 -4.75
N ARG A 60 7.55 -19.99 -5.87
CA ARG A 60 7.73 -19.34 -7.18
C ARG A 60 6.49 -18.53 -7.65
N THR A 61 5.30 -18.93 -7.21
CA THR A 61 4.02 -18.31 -7.51
C THR A 61 3.10 -18.44 -6.30
N TYR A 62 2.32 -17.41 -5.99
CA TYR A 62 1.33 -17.48 -4.92
C TYR A 62 0.32 -18.62 -5.13
N GLU A 63 0.14 -19.43 -4.09
CA GLU A 63 -0.84 -20.51 -4.04
C GLU A 63 -1.94 -20.22 -3.02
N LYS A 64 -3.19 -20.39 -3.43
CA LYS A 64 -4.38 -20.12 -2.58
C LYS A 64 -4.41 -20.99 -1.31
N PHE A 65 -3.68 -22.11 -1.30
CA PHE A 65 -3.41 -22.93 -0.12
C PHE A 65 -3.00 -22.09 1.10
N PHE A 66 -2.07 -21.14 0.93
CA PHE A 66 -1.56 -20.36 2.05
C PHE A 66 -2.61 -19.39 2.61
N GLY A 67 -3.33 -18.66 1.75
CA GLY A 67 -4.41 -17.76 2.18
C GLY A 67 -5.57 -18.49 2.89
N LEU A 68 -5.91 -19.70 2.41
CA LEU A 68 -6.90 -20.56 3.07
C LEU A 68 -6.39 -21.12 4.41
N LEU A 69 -5.12 -21.51 4.49
CA LEU A 69 -4.48 -21.99 5.73
C LEU A 69 -4.42 -20.88 6.80
N GLY A 70 -3.94 -19.69 6.43
CA GLY A 70 -3.89 -18.52 7.31
C GLY A 70 -5.28 -18.11 7.80
N GLY A 71 -6.25 -17.99 6.89
CA GLY A 71 -7.64 -17.67 7.25
C GLY A 71 -8.26 -18.70 8.19
N ARG A 72 -7.95 -19.99 7.99
CA ARG A 72 -8.38 -21.05 8.90
C ARG A 72 -7.78 -20.89 10.31
N PHE A 73 -6.52 -20.48 10.44
CA PHE A 73 -5.91 -20.22 11.75
C PHE A 73 -6.50 -18.99 12.46
N CYS A 74 -6.71 -17.87 11.75
CA CYS A 74 -7.36 -16.68 12.33
C CYS A 74 -8.77 -16.99 12.87
N LEU A 75 -9.50 -17.87 12.19
CA LEU A 75 -10.86 -18.30 12.58
C LEU A 75 -10.86 -19.39 13.68
N LEU A 76 -9.71 -19.94 14.08
CA LEU A 76 -9.58 -20.97 15.12
C LEU A 76 -9.28 -20.38 16.52
N LYS A 77 -8.36 -19.41 16.62
CA LYS A 77 -8.05 -18.69 17.86
C LYS A 77 -7.74 -17.22 17.56
N LYS A 78 -8.17 -16.31 18.45
CA LYS A 78 -7.88 -14.87 18.36
C LYS A 78 -6.38 -14.57 18.45
N GLU A 79 -5.62 -15.38 19.19
CA GLU A 79 -4.15 -15.31 19.25
C GLU A 79 -3.48 -15.36 17.86
N PHE A 80 -3.91 -16.26 16.98
CA PHE A 80 -3.36 -16.34 15.61
C PHE A 80 -3.69 -15.09 14.79
N MET A 81 -4.88 -14.52 14.96
CA MET A 81 -5.29 -13.27 14.31
C MET A 81 -4.37 -12.11 14.75
N GLU A 82 -4.16 -11.94 16.05
CA GLU A 82 -3.26 -10.92 16.60
C GLU A 82 -1.80 -11.11 16.15
N HIS A 83 -1.32 -12.36 16.04
CA HIS A 83 -0.01 -12.64 15.45
C HIS A 83 0.07 -12.27 13.97
N PHE A 84 -0.95 -12.57 13.16
CA PHE A 84 -0.98 -12.18 11.75
C PHE A 84 -1.09 -10.66 11.55
N GLU A 85 -1.78 -9.92 12.44
CA GLU A 85 -1.84 -8.46 12.42
C GLU A 85 -0.49 -7.82 12.77
N ASN A 86 0.23 -8.35 13.76
CA ASN A 86 1.59 -7.89 14.08
C ASN A 86 2.58 -8.23 12.95
N LEU A 87 2.51 -9.44 12.39
CA LEU A 87 3.34 -9.83 11.23
C LEU A 87 3.04 -9.00 9.98
N PHE A 88 1.81 -8.50 9.78
CA PHE A 88 1.52 -7.55 8.71
C PHE A 88 2.32 -6.26 8.86
N ARG A 89 2.37 -5.71 10.08
CA ARG A 89 3.14 -4.49 10.40
C ARG A 89 4.64 -4.71 10.19
N GLU A 90 5.20 -5.75 10.79
CA GLU A 90 6.63 -6.07 10.68
C GLU A 90 7.07 -6.29 9.22
N GLN A 91 6.27 -7.04 8.45
CA GLN A 91 6.53 -7.25 7.02
C GLN A 91 6.37 -5.94 6.24
N TYR A 92 5.38 -5.10 6.54
CA TYR A 92 5.18 -3.81 5.86
C TYR A 92 6.35 -2.84 6.08
N ASP A 93 6.87 -2.74 7.31
CA ASP A 93 8.05 -1.94 7.61
C ASP A 93 9.32 -2.51 6.91
N ALA A 94 9.41 -3.84 6.81
CA ALA A 94 10.50 -4.55 6.14
C ALA A 94 10.39 -4.63 4.59
N ILE A 95 9.27 -4.19 3.97
CA ILE A 95 9.00 -4.29 2.52
C ILE A 95 10.17 -3.83 1.64
N HIS A 96 10.90 -2.81 2.07
CA HIS A 96 12.04 -2.24 1.34
C HIS A 96 13.21 -3.22 1.14
N ARG A 97 13.26 -4.33 1.91
CA ARG A 97 14.29 -5.38 1.84
C ARG A 97 13.84 -6.62 1.05
N LEU A 98 12.55 -6.72 0.74
CA LEU A 98 11.98 -7.90 0.10
C LEU A 98 12.09 -7.82 -1.43
N GLU A 99 12.40 -8.97 -2.04
CA GLU A 99 12.41 -9.12 -3.50
C GLU A 99 10.99 -9.01 -4.08
N THR A 100 10.87 -8.57 -5.34
CA THR A 100 9.59 -8.37 -6.04
C THR A 100 8.70 -9.62 -6.09
N ASN A 101 9.30 -10.82 -6.13
CA ASN A 101 8.57 -12.09 -6.05
C ASN A 101 7.99 -12.34 -4.65
N LYS A 102 8.79 -12.12 -3.58
CA LYS A 102 8.31 -12.22 -2.19
C LYS A 102 7.19 -11.22 -1.92
N LEU A 103 7.38 -9.97 -2.32
CA LEU A 103 6.37 -8.90 -2.22
C LEU A 103 5.05 -9.28 -2.89
N ARG A 104 5.10 -9.91 -4.08
CA ARG A 104 3.91 -10.36 -4.79
C ARG A 104 3.13 -11.41 -4.00
N ASN A 105 3.80 -12.42 -3.47
CA ASN A 105 3.13 -13.49 -2.75
C ASN A 105 2.56 -13.03 -1.40
N VAL A 106 3.34 -12.24 -0.63
CA VAL A 106 2.90 -11.72 0.66
C VAL A 106 1.74 -10.72 0.50
N ALA A 107 1.76 -9.88 -0.55
CA ALA A 107 0.63 -9.00 -0.88
C ALA A 107 -0.65 -9.79 -1.22
N LYS A 108 -0.54 -10.87 -2.01
CA LYS A 108 -1.67 -11.76 -2.33
C LYS A 108 -2.18 -12.54 -1.12
N PHE A 109 -1.28 -12.95 -0.22
CA PHE A 109 -1.63 -13.62 1.04
C PHE A 109 -2.48 -12.73 1.93
N PHE A 110 -2.04 -11.51 2.22
CA PHE A 110 -2.80 -10.58 3.07
C PHE A 110 -4.09 -10.08 2.39
N ALA A 111 -4.08 -9.88 1.07
CA ALA A 111 -5.31 -9.63 0.32
C ALA A 111 -6.33 -10.76 0.46
N HIS A 112 -5.88 -12.02 0.56
CA HIS A 112 -6.75 -13.15 0.80
C HIS A 112 -7.39 -13.10 2.19
N LEU A 113 -6.61 -12.84 3.24
CA LEU A 113 -7.12 -12.73 4.61
C LEU A 113 -8.12 -11.57 4.79
N LEU A 114 -7.88 -10.44 4.13
CA LEU A 114 -8.77 -9.28 4.14
C LEU A 114 -10.08 -9.53 3.38
N HIS A 115 -10.03 -10.16 2.20
CA HIS A 115 -11.26 -10.45 1.44
C HIS A 115 -12.11 -11.56 2.06
N SER A 116 -11.53 -12.40 2.94
CA SER A 116 -12.24 -13.46 3.66
C SER A 116 -12.69 -13.03 5.07
N ASP A 117 -12.64 -11.72 5.38
CA ASP A 117 -12.94 -11.13 6.69
C ASP A 117 -12.26 -11.88 7.86
N SER A 118 -11.08 -12.44 7.60
CA SER A 118 -10.33 -13.29 8.55
C SER A 118 -9.26 -12.53 9.32
N LEU A 119 -9.01 -11.28 8.95
CA LEU A 119 -8.05 -10.38 9.59
C LEU A 119 -8.64 -8.96 9.55
N ALA A 120 -8.49 -8.18 10.62
CA ALA A 120 -9.22 -6.92 10.73
C ALA A 120 -8.67 -5.86 9.76
N TRP A 121 -9.57 -5.11 9.14
CA TRP A 121 -9.23 -4.02 8.21
C TRP A 121 -8.48 -2.86 8.88
N SER A 122 -8.40 -2.86 10.22
CA SER A 122 -7.57 -1.97 11.04
C SER A 122 -6.08 -1.99 10.67
N VAL A 123 -5.54 -3.10 10.16
CA VAL A 123 -4.12 -3.16 9.76
C VAL A 123 -3.77 -2.20 8.61
N LEU A 124 -4.77 -1.77 7.83
CA LEU A 124 -4.57 -0.80 6.75
C LEU A 124 -4.15 0.58 7.27
N SER A 125 -4.34 0.86 8.57
CA SER A 125 -3.82 2.08 9.23
C SER A 125 -2.29 2.16 9.24
N ASN A 126 -1.58 1.03 9.12
CA ASN A 126 -0.13 1.00 8.94
C ASN A 126 0.32 1.45 7.53
N ILE A 127 -0.60 1.58 6.56
CA ILE A 127 -0.30 2.01 5.19
C ILE A 127 -0.50 3.53 5.04
N ILE A 128 0.61 4.26 4.95
CA ILE A 128 0.62 5.71 4.69
C ILE A 128 1.06 5.99 3.25
N ILE A 129 0.17 6.61 2.45
CA ILE A 129 0.36 6.95 1.04
C ILE A 129 0.69 8.45 0.90
N THR A 130 1.98 8.78 0.91
CA THR A 130 2.49 10.12 0.59
C THR A 130 3.65 10.06 -0.40
N GLU A 131 3.98 11.21 -0.99
CA GLU A 131 5.08 11.31 -1.96
C GLU A 131 6.43 10.93 -1.35
N ASP A 132 6.67 11.34 -0.09
CA ASP A 132 7.93 11.20 0.63
C ASP A 132 8.10 9.85 1.34
N THR A 133 7.05 9.29 1.96
CA THR A 133 7.18 8.04 2.76
C THR A 133 7.02 6.77 1.94
N THR A 134 6.23 6.79 0.85
CA THR A 134 5.86 5.56 0.15
C THR A 134 6.93 5.14 -0.85
N THR A 135 7.78 4.19 -0.46
CA THR A 135 8.85 3.62 -1.32
C THR A 135 8.31 2.94 -2.58
N SER A 136 9.17 2.68 -3.57
CA SER A 136 8.81 1.91 -4.77
C SER A 136 8.30 0.50 -4.45
N SER A 137 8.93 -0.19 -3.49
CA SER A 137 8.49 -1.50 -3.02
C SER A 137 7.10 -1.43 -2.35
N SER A 138 6.84 -0.40 -1.53
CA SER A 138 5.53 -0.16 -0.92
C SER A 138 4.45 0.09 -1.99
N ARG A 139 4.76 0.92 -3.01
CA ARG A 139 3.85 1.16 -4.17
C ARG A 139 3.51 -0.14 -4.90
N ILE A 140 4.47 -1.05 -5.07
CA ILE A 140 4.25 -2.36 -5.72
C ILE A 140 3.40 -3.29 -4.84
N PHE A 141 3.68 -3.35 -3.53
CA PHE A 141 2.93 -4.16 -2.57
C PHE A 141 1.46 -3.74 -2.50
N ILE A 142 1.20 -2.45 -2.25
CA ILE A 142 -0.17 -1.91 -2.14
C ILE A 142 -0.93 -2.11 -3.47
N LYS A 143 -0.26 -1.90 -4.62
CA LYS A 143 -0.84 -2.20 -5.94
C LYS A 143 -1.31 -3.65 -6.06
N ILE A 144 -0.45 -4.62 -5.74
CA ILE A 144 -0.78 -6.04 -5.90
C ILE A 144 -1.89 -6.45 -4.92
N MET A 145 -1.81 -5.98 -3.66
CA MET A 145 -2.80 -6.29 -2.63
C MET A 145 -4.21 -5.79 -3.02
N PHE A 146 -4.35 -4.52 -3.41
CA PHE A 146 -5.64 -3.96 -3.80
C PHE A 146 -6.16 -4.51 -5.14
N GLN A 147 -5.28 -4.87 -6.09
CA GLN A 147 -5.71 -5.57 -7.32
C GLN A 147 -6.29 -6.95 -6.99
N GLU A 148 -5.62 -7.73 -6.13
CA GLU A 148 -6.12 -9.04 -5.70
C GLU A 148 -7.48 -8.93 -4.98
N MET A 149 -7.60 -8.00 -4.02
CA MET A 149 -8.88 -7.76 -3.31
C MET A 149 -10.01 -7.37 -4.28
N ALA A 150 -9.72 -6.55 -5.30
CA ALA A 150 -10.69 -6.17 -6.31
C ALA A 150 -11.07 -7.31 -7.27
N GLU A 151 -10.15 -8.23 -7.59
CA GLU A 151 -10.42 -9.44 -8.37
C GLU A 151 -11.32 -10.42 -7.59
N TYR A 152 -11.14 -10.54 -6.27
CA TYR A 152 -11.94 -11.45 -5.43
C TYR A 152 -13.31 -10.89 -5.01
N MET A 153 -13.39 -9.61 -4.59
CA MET A 153 -14.63 -9.00 -4.08
C MET A 153 -15.45 -8.30 -5.16
N GLY A 154 -14.80 -7.86 -6.24
CA GLY A 154 -15.34 -6.88 -7.18
C GLY A 154 -15.24 -5.45 -6.64
N ILE A 155 -14.95 -4.50 -7.55
CA ILE A 155 -14.71 -3.08 -7.22
C ILE A 155 -15.88 -2.45 -6.43
N ALA A 156 -17.13 -2.83 -6.73
CA ALA A 156 -18.31 -2.30 -6.06
C ALA A 156 -18.34 -2.61 -4.55
N LYS A 157 -18.16 -3.88 -4.16
CA LYS A 157 -18.14 -4.31 -2.75
C LYS A 157 -16.91 -3.80 -2.00
N LEU A 158 -15.78 -3.70 -2.70
CA LEU A 158 -14.57 -3.08 -2.15
C LEU A 158 -14.81 -1.59 -1.83
N ASN A 159 -15.49 -0.85 -2.73
CA ASN A 159 -15.83 0.55 -2.50
C ASN A 159 -16.85 0.71 -1.35
N GLU A 160 -17.84 -0.18 -1.27
CA GLU A 160 -18.81 -0.24 -0.17
C GLU A 160 -18.10 -0.39 1.19
N ARG A 161 -17.23 -1.39 1.36
CA ARG A 161 -16.44 -1.59 2.60
C ARG A 161 -15.45 -0.46 2.90
N LEU A 162 -14.88 0.17 1.88
CA LEU A 162 -13.97 1.32 2.07
C LEU A 162 -14.71 2.63 2.44
N LYS A 163 -16.04 2.65 2.31
CA LYS A 163 -16.91 3.76 2.73
C LYS A 163 -17.54 3.56 4.12
N ASP A 164 -17.35 2.41 4.77
CA ASP A 164 -17.90 2.12 6.09
C ASP A 164 -17.39 3.15 7.14
N PRO A 165 -18.27 3.95 7.76
CA PRO A 165 -17.84 5.03 8.66
C PRO A 165 -17.06 4.55 9.90
N THR A 166 -17.29 3.30 10.32
CA THR A 166 -16.56 2.64 11.41
C THR A 166 -15.10 2.30 11.06
N LEU A 167 -14.79 2.14 9.78
CA LEU A 167 -13.44 1.81 9.29
C LEU A 167 -12.67 3.03 8.78
N SER A 168 -13.37 4.15 8.50
CA SER A 168 -12.79 5.43 8.07
C SER A 168 -11.49 5.86 8.78
N PRO A 169 -11.33 5.81 10.11
CA PRO A 169 -10.07 6.23 10.76
C PRO A 169 -8.88 5.35 10.39
N PHE A 170 -9.09 4.06 10.08
CA PHE A 170 -8.01 3.17 9.63
C PHE A 170 -7.60 3.41 8.17
N PHE A 171 -8.37 4.21 7.42
CA PHE A 171 -8.10 4.52 6.02
C PHE A 171 -7.52 5.93 5.80
N GLU A 172 -7.31 6.72 6.86
CA GLU A 172 -6.72 8.07 6.77
C GLU A 172 -5.35 8.07 6.06
N GLY A 173 -4.51 7.06 6.33
CA GLY A 173 -3.23 6.88 5.65
C GLY A 173 -3.34 6.53 4.16
N LEU A 174 -4.41 5.84 3.74
CA LEU A 174 -4.70 5.54 2.33
C LEU A 174 -5.31 6.74 1.60
N PHE A 175 -6.14 7.50 2.32
CA PHE A 175 -7.01 8.55 1.81
C PHE A 175 -6.77 9.91 2.50
N PRO A 176 -5.54 10.44 2.49
CA PRO A 176 -5.19 11.66 3.23
C PRO A 176 -5.98 12.86 2.72
N ARG A 177 -6.65 13.57 3.63
CA ARG A 177 -7.49 14.74 3.34
C ARG A 177 -6.83 16.08 3.69
N ASP A 178 -5.69 16.04 4.38
CA ASP A 178 -5.07 17.21 5.04
C ASP A 178 -4.36 18.12 4.05
N ASN A 179 -3.65 17.53 3.09
CA ASN A 179 -2.82 18.24 2.12
C ASN A 179 -3.25 17.86 0.70
N PRO A 180 -3.66 18.83 -0.15
CA PRO A 180 -4.10 18.54 -1.51
C PRO A 180 -3.02 17.93 -2.41
N LYS A 181 -1.72 18.00 -2.05
CA LYS A 181 -0.67 17.21 -2.69
C LYS A 181 -0.87 15.71 -2.44
N ASN A 182 -1.03 15.30 -1.18
CA ASN A 182 -1.16 13.90 -0.78
C ASN A 182 -2.45 13.30 -1.32
N SER A 183 -3.57 14.04 -1.28
CA SER A 183 -4.85 13.59 -1.87
C SER A 183 -4.73 13.38 -3.38
N ARG A 184 -4.04 14.27 -4.11
CA ARG A 184 -3.76 14.11 -5.55
C ARG A 184 -2.84 12.91 -5.82
N PHE A 185 -1.83 12.69 -4.98
CA PHE A 185 -0.93 11.55 -5.08
C PHE A 185 -1.69 10.22 -4.89
N SER A 186 -2.55 10.10 -3.89
CA SER A 186 -3.41 8.92 -3.68
C SER A 186 -4.38 8.68 -4.86
N ILE A 187 -5.05 9.72 -5.37
CA ILE A 187 -5.92 9.60 -6.56
C ILE A 187 -5.12 9.12 -7.79
N ASN A 188 -3.95 9.71 -8.05
CA ASN A 188 -3.08 9.33 -9.17
C ASN A 188 -2.55 7.89 -9.01
N PHE A 189 -2.28 7.47 -7.77
CA PHE A 189 -1.83 6.12 -7.45
C PHE A 189 -2.93 5.08 -7.73
N PHE A 190 -4.10 5.18 -7.11
CA PHE A 190 -5.20 4.22 -7.33
C PHE A 190 -5.74 4.23 -8.77
N THR A 191 -5.72 5.37 -9.47
CA THR A 191 -6.05 5.40 -10.91
C THR A 191 -5.00 4.68 -11.76
N SER A 192 -3.69 4.80 -11.46
CA SER A 192 -2.63 4.04 -12.14
C SER A 192 -2.67 2.52 -11.87
N ILE A 193 -3.38 2.11 -10.81
CA ILE A 193 -3.65 0.71 -10.47
C ILE A 193 -4.87 0.17 -11.24
N GLY A 194 -5.76 1.05 -11.72
CA GLY A 194 -7.04 0.71 -12.35
C GLY A 194 -8.25 0.80 -11.41
N LEU A 195 -8.05 1.21 -10.16
CA LEU A 195 -9.09 1.23 -9.10
C LEU A 195 -9.62 2.66 -8.85
N GLY A 196 -9.79 3.43 -9.93
CA GLY A 196 -10.14 4.86 -9.83
C GLY A 196 -11.42 5.16 -9.06
N GLY A 197 -12.44 4.29 -9.14
CA GLY A 197 -13.73 4.46 -8.47
C GLY A 197 -13.71 4.37 -6.94
N VAL A 198 -12.61 3.87 -6.37
CA VAL A 198 -12.36 3.91 -4.91
C VAL A 198 -12.03 5.34 -4.43
N THR A 199 -11.63 6.24 -5.35
CA THR A 199 -11.15 7.59 -5.01
C THR A 199 -12.13 8.72 -5.31
N ASP A 200 -13.37 8.41 -5.69
CA ASP A 200 -14.36 9.43 -6.08
C ASP A 200 -14.68 10.41 -4.93
N ASP A 201 -14.71 9.95 -3.69
CA ASP A 201 -14.94 10.82 -2.53
C ASP A 201 -13.78 11.80 -2.30
N LEU A 202 -12.53 11.38 -2.54
CA LEU A 202 -11.37 12.30 -2.50
C LEU A 202 -11.41 13.29 -3.66
N ARG A 203 -11.90 12.87 -4.83
CA ARG A 203 -12.06 13.76 -5.99
C ARG A 203 -13.13 14.82 -5.71
N GLU A 204 -14.20 14.48 -5.01
CA GLU A 204 -15.20 15.46 -4.56
C GLU A 204 -14.66 16.38 -3.48
N HIS A 205 -13.98 15.84 -2.47
CA HIS A 205 -13.33 16.65 -1.43
C HIS A 205 -12.31 17.62 -2.04
N LEU A 206 -11.49 17.19 -3.00
CA LEU A 206 -10.57 18.06 -3.73
C LEU A 206 -11.26 19.10 -4.62
N LYS A 207 -12.39 18.78 -5.27
CA LYS A 207 -13.18 19.80 -6.00
C LYS A 207 -13.64 20.88 -5.04
N VAL A 208 -14.23 20.50 -3.90
CA VAL A 208 -14.71 21.43 -2.86
C VAL A 208 -13.56 22.27 -2.32
N SER A 209 -12.45 21.67 -1.88
CA SER A 209 -11.29 22.40 -1.37
C SER A 209 -10.63 23.29 -2.42
N THR A 210 -10.63 22.90 -3.71
CA THR A 210 -10.09 23.74 -4.79
C THR A 210 -11.01 24.92 -5.11
N ILE A 211 -12.33 24.74 -5.04
CA ILE A 211 -13.32 25.82 -5.17
C ILE A 211 -13.23 26.78 -3.98
N GLN A 212 -13.13 26.26 -2.75
CA GLN A 212 -12.93 27.10 -1.55
C GLN A 212 -11.61 27.87 -1.62
N LEU A 213 -10.52 27.25 -2.09
CA LEU A 213 -9.24 27.93 -2.27
C LEU A 213 -9.31 29.02 -3.35
N SER A 214 -9.96 28.76 -4.49
CA SER A 214 -10.10 29.77 -5.55
C SER A 214 -11.05 30.90 -5.16
N GLN A 215 -12.13 30.61 -4.44
CA GLN A 215 -13.00 31.61 -3.80
C GLN A 215 -12.25 32.44 -2.77
N LYS A 216 -11.40 31.83 -1.94
CA LYS A 216 -10.60 32.56 -0.95
C LYS A 216 -9.55 33.46 -1.61
N ILE A 217 -8.84 32.98 -2.63
CA ILE A 217 -7.89 33.78 -3.42
C ILE A 217 -8.61 34.92 -4.17
N GLN A 218 -9.82 34.68 -4.68
CA GLN A 218 -10.65 35.73 -5.28
C GLN A 218 -11.12 36.76 -4.23
N ALA A 219 -11.54 36.31 -3.04
CA ALA A 219 -11.95 37.19 -1.94
C ALA A 219 -10.77 38.01 -1.39
N GLU A 220 -9.58 37.43 -1.24
CA GLU A 220 -8.36 38.12 -0.85
C GLU A 220 -7.91 39.12 -1.92
N LYS A 221 -8.02 38.77 -3.21
CA LYS A 221 -7.73 39.69 -4.32
C LYS A 221 -8.75 40.84 -4.42
N LEU A 222 -10.04 40.58 -4.18
CA LEU A 222 -11.09 41.60 -4.13
C LEU A 222 -10.98 42.47 -2.88
N ALA A 223 -10.55 41.91 -1.74
CA ALA A 223 -10.23 42.66 -0.53
C ALA A 223 -9.04 43.59 -0.79
N ALA A 224 -7.94 43.10 -1.37
CA ALA A 224 -6.78 43.91 -1.75
C ALA A 224 -7.18 45.08 -2.69
N LEU A 225 -8.01 44.81 -3.70
CA LEU A 225 -8.55 45.84 -4.60
C LEU A 225 -9.48 46.86 -3.90
N ASN A 226 -10.06 46.53 -2.74
CA ASN A 226 -10.86 47.45 -1.95
C ASN A 226 -10.02 48.31 -0.98
N VAL A 227 -8.83 47.86 -0.54
CA VAL A 227 -7.97 48.67 0.36
C VAL A 227 -7.36 49.86 -0.37
N ASP A 228 -7.09 49.75 -1.67
CA ASP A 228 -6.51 50.81 -2.52
C ASP A 228 -7.50 51.94 -2.91
N SER A 229 -8.67 51.99 -2.27
CA SER A 229 -9.71 53.01 -2.55
C SER A 229 -9.50 54.36 -1.83
N SER A 230 -8.30 54.64 -1.29
CA SER A 230 -8.00 55.93 -0.64
C SER A 230 -6.55 56.46 -0.73
N THR A 231 -5.95 56.50 -1.93
CA THR A 231 -5.01 57.59 -2.29
C THR A 231 -4.94 57.81 -3.80
N SER A 232 -4.77 59.05 -4.24
CA SER A 232 -4.79 59.43 -5.66
C SER A 232 -3.40 59.73 -6.25
N SER A 233 -3.23 59.27 -7.50
CA SER A 233 -2.36 59.82 -8.57
C SER A 233 -0.85 59.52 -8.61
N SER A 234 -0.40 59.26 -9.85
CA SER A 234 0.94 59.55 -10.41
C SER A 234 2.10 58.54 -10.24
N SER A 235 2.13 57.56 -11.14
CA SER A 235 3.19 57.32 -12.15
C SER A 235 4.69 57.16 -11.76
N ASP A 236 5.21 55.97 -12.11
CA ASP A 236 6.45 55.71 -12.86
C ASP A 236 7.83 55.51 -12.17
N GLU A 237 8.73 54.90 -12.95
CA GLU A 237 10.16 54.59 -12.81
C GLU A 237 10.66 53.35 -12.03
N SER A 238 10.76 52.24 -12.76
CA SER A 238 12.03 51.59 -13.18
C SER A 238 13.20 51.38 -12.19
N SER A 239 13.52 50.11 -11.91
CA SER A 239 14.88 49.51 -11.80
C SER A 239 14.74 48.00 -11.48
N ASP A 240 15.22 47.08 -12.33
CA ASP A 240 16.54 46.40 -12.29
C ASP A 240 16.65 45.27 -11.23
N SER A 241 17.34 44.14 -11.44
CA SER A 241 18.18 43.67 -12.57
C SER A 241 18.37 42.14 -12.56
N SER A 242 18.93 41.56 -13.65
CA SER A 242 19.86 40.39 -13.73
C SER A 242 19.65 39.09 -12.90
N SER A 243 19.94 37.87 -13.37
CA SER A 243 20.37 37.31 -14.67
C SER A 243 20.51 35.76 -14.57
N SER A 244 20.63 35.04 -15.71
CA SER A 244 21.43 33.79 -15.95
C SER A 244 21.33 32.56 -15.00
N SER A 245 21.35 31.27 -15.39
CA SER A 245 21.31 30.45 -16.63
C SER A 245 21.03 28.97 -16.16
N SER A 246 21.00 27.86 -16.90
CA SER A 246 21.47 27.44 -18.24
C SER A 246 20.72 26.16 -18.74
N ASP A 247 20.88 25.78 -20.02
CA ASP A 247 20.93 24.41 -20.62
C ASP A 247 19.79 23.35 -20.41
N SER A 248 19.53 22.34 -21.28
CA SER A 248 19.73 21.99 -22.72
C SER A 248 18.96 20.65 -22.98
N ASP A 249 18.76 19.99 -24.13
CA ASP A 249 19.18 20.02 -25.57
C ASP A 249 17.93 20.07 -26.49
N ALA A 250 18.11 20.20 -27.80
CA ALA A 250 17.07 20.27 -28.83
C ALA A 250 16.88 18.96 -29.64
N LYS A 251 15.75 18.84 -30.36
CA LYS A 251 15.73 18.34 -31.77
C LYS A 251 14.39 18.56 -32.49
N LYS A 252 14.36 19.50 -33.44
CA LYS A 252 13.37 19.55 -34.53
C LYS A 252 13.72 18.49 -35.60
N LYS A 253 12.78 17.63 -36.01
CA LYS A 253 12.89 16.83 -37.24
C LYS A 253 12.22 17.56 -38.42
N LYS A 254 12.99 17.89 -39.47
CA LYS A 254 12.47 18.33 -40.79
C LYS A 254 12.39 17.13 -41.78
N LYS A 255 11.56 17.24 -42.81
CA LYS A 255 11.27 16.20 -43.82
C LYS A 255 12.18 16.27 -45.05
N LYS A 256 12.47 15.10 -45.66
CA LYS A 256 12.82 14.82 -47.10
C LYS A 256 14.05 15.58 -47.66
N LYS A 257 15.00 14.99 -48.39
CA LYS A 257 14.85 14.20 -49.64
C LYS A 257 16.27 13.85 -50.17
N SER A 258 16.47 12.68 -50.77
CA SER A 258 17.54 12.44 -51.75
C SER A 258 17.17 11.27 -52.70
N LYS A 259 17.78 11.25 -53.90
CA LYS A 259 17.96 10.05 -54.74
C LYS A 259 19.36 9.47 -54.40
N THR A 260 19.82 8.29 -54.84
CA THR A 260 20.16 7.89 -56.22
C THR A 260 20.43 6.37 -56.27
N SER A 261 20.73 5.82 -57.45
CA SER A 261 20.83 4.39 -57.79
C SER A 261 22.26 3.82 -57.80
N ARG A 262 22.37 2.52 -58.12
CA ARG A 262 23.54 1.62 -58.19
C ARG A 262 23.98 1.06 -56.82
N GLN A 263 24.53 -0.16 -56.74
CA GLN A 263 24.75 -1.15 -57.82
C GLN A 263 23.65 -2.22 -57.86
#